data_AF-A0A1S2Q4J7-F1
#
_entry.id   AF-A0A1S2Q4J7-F1
#
_cell.length_a   1.000
_cell.length_b   1.000
_cell.length_c   1.000
_cell.angle_alpha   90.00
_cell.angle_beta   90.00
_cell.angle_gamma   90.00
#
_symmetry.space_group_name_H-M   'P 1'
#
loop_
_entity.id
_entity.type
_entity.pdbx_description
1 polymer ?
#
loop_
_entity_poly.entity_id
_entity_poly.type
_entity_poly.pdbx_seq_one_letter_code
_entity_poly.pdbx_strand_id
1 'polypeptide(L)'
;MTSPVKSYAYPEVHGPLNLSALPARRWVECASCIEMEHVESDEQADKWATEHHRVSPRHDRFRVVVQTGWRIPPADDVTTP
;
A
#
# COMPACT_ATOMS: atom_id res chain seq x y z
N MET A 1 -42.93 34.10 -5.79
CA MET A 1 -41.76 34.00 -6.69
C MET A 1 -40.78 33.03 -6.06
N THR A 2 -40.74 31.78 -6.55
CA THR A 2 -39.86 30.71 -6.04
C THR A 2 -38.62 30.65 -6.93
N SER A 3 -37.46 30.97 -6.36
CA SER A 3 -36.17 30.86 -7.04
C SER A 3 -35.82 29.39 -7.30
N PRO A 4 -35.29 29.03 -8.48
CA PRO A 4 -34.89 27.66 -8.76
C PRO A 4 -33.66 27.27 -7.95
N VAL A 5 -33.72 26.10 -7.32
CA VAL A 5 -32.61 25.47 -6.61
C VAL A 5 -31.57 25.04 -7.65
N LYS A 6 -30.35 25.58 -7.58
CA LYS A 6 -29.22 25.12 -8.40
C LYS A 6 -28.89 23.67 -8.02
N SER A 7 -29.25 22.71 -8.87
CA SER A 7 -28.72 21.35 -8.78
C SER A 7 -27.26 21.39 -9.22
N TYR A 8 -26.33 21.29 -8.28
CA TYR A 8 -24.94 21.05 -8.61
C TYR A 8 -24.86 19.66 -9.25
N ALA A 9 -24.56 19.60 -10.55
CA ALA A 9 -24.30 18.35 -11.23
C ALA A 9 -23.07 17.70 -10.57
N TYR A 10 -23.27 16.58 -9.89
CA TYR A 10 -22.16 15.77 -9.41
C TYR A 10 -21.34 15.33 -10.64
N PRO A 11 -19.99 15.37 -10.58
CA PRO A 11 -19.17 14.93 -11.69
C PRO A 11 -19.45 13.46 -12.02
N GLU A 12 -19.43 13.12 -13.31
CA GLU A 12 -19.58 11.74 -13.76
C GLU A 12 -18.47 10.88 -13.15
N VAL A 13 -18.87 9.80 -12.46
CA VAL A 13 -17.93 8.84 -11.88
C VAL A 13 -17.48 7.87 -12.98
N HIS A 14 -16.26 8.04 -13.47
CA HIS A 14 -15.67 7.15 -14.47
C HIS A 14 -15.21 5.82 -13.83
N GLY A 15 -16.15 4.89 -13.65
CA GLY A 15 -15.89 3.47 -13.35
C GLY A 15 -15.19 3.16 -12.01
N PRO A 16 -15.09 1.88 -11.63
CA PRO A 16 -14.36 1.46 -10.44
C PRO A 16 -12.85 1.60 -10.67
N LEU A 17 -12.17 2.29 -9.76
CA LEU A 17 -10.71 2.39 -9.78
C LEU A 17 -10.11 1.03 -9.41
N ASN A 18 -9.34 0.43 -10.33
CA ASN A 18 -8.62 -0.81 -10.01
C ASN A 18 -7.35 -0.48 -9.22
N LEU A 19 -7.41 -0.64 -7.90
CA LEU A 19 -6.27 -0.39 -6.99
C LEU A 19 -5.06 -1.28 -7.30
N SER A 20 -5.24 -2.44 -7.94
CA SER A 20 -4.12 -3.31 -8.33
C SER A 20 -3.33 -2.76 -9.52
N ALA A 21 -3.87 -1.76 -10.24
CA ALA A 21 -3.22 -1.11 -11.37
C ALA A 21 -2.42 0.14 -10.96
N LEU A 22 -2.56 0.59 -9.71
CA LEU A 22 -1.71 1.65 -9.18
C LEU A 22 -0.35 1.06 -8.80
N PRO A 23 0.74 1.85 -8.89
CA PRO A 23 1.95 1.52 -8.16
C PRO A 23 1.57 1.23 -6.69
N ALA A 24 1.85 -0.01 -6.26
CA ALA A 24 1.68 -0.55 -4.92
C ALA A 24 3.05 -1.00 -4.33
N ARG A 25 3.41 -0.52 -3.13
CA ARG A 25 4.51 -1.08 -2.32
C ARG A 25 3.86 -2.07 -1.39
N ARG A 26 4.47 -3.24 -1.31
CA ARG A 26 3.96 -4.34 -0.52
C ARG A 26 5.08 -4.85 0.39
N TRP A 27 4.75 -5.08 1.65
CA TRP A 27 5.66 -5.67 2.62
C TRP A 27 4.86 -6.49 3.63
N VAL A 28 5.55 -7.45 4.26
CA VAL A 28 5.07 -8.13 5.46
C VAL A 28 5.76 -7.52 6.66
N GLU A 29 5.07 -7.39 7.77
CA GLU A 29 5.64 -6.90 9.03
C GLU A 29 5.17 -7.69 10.24
N CYS A 30 6.03 -7.75 11.25
CA CYS A 30 5.72 -8.30 12.56
C CYS A 30 5.22 -7.19 13.48
N ALA A 31 3.97 -7.28 13.95
CA ALA A 31 3.40 -6.29 14.86
C ALA A 31 4.02 -6.33 16.27
N SER A 32 4.74 -7.40 16.62
CA SER A 32 5.38 -7.54 17.93
C SER A 32 6.74 -6.83 18.02
N CYS A 33 7.52 -6.78 16.92
CA CYS A 33 8.86 -6.17 16.90
C CYS A 33 9.04 -5.07 15.84
N ILE A 34 8.04 -4.84 14.99
CA ILE A 34 8.03 -3.80 13.94
C ILE A 34 9.08 -4.05 12.82
N GLU A 35 9.69 -5.24 12.78
CA GLU A 35 10.50 -5.66 11.63
C GLU A 35 9.62 -5.90 10.40
N MET A 36 10.15 -5.57 9.23
CA MET A 36 9.45 -5.64 7.96
C MET A 36 10.34 -6.13 6.82
N GLU A 37 9.74 -6.80 5.84
CA GLU A 37 10.39 -7.29 4.62
C GLU A 37 9.53 -6.99 3.40
N HIS A 38 10.13 -6.47 2.33
CA HIS A 38 9.44 -6.22 1.07
C HIS A 38 9.11 -7.54 0.38
N VAL A 39 7.86 -7.67 -0.09
CA VAL A 39 7.38 -8.92 -0.72
C VAL A 39 6.54 -8.61 -1.95
N GLU A 40 6.65 -9.49 -2.95
CA GLU A 40 5.93 -9.41 -4.21
C GLU A 40 4.69 -10.34 -4.21
N SER A 41 4.63 -11.33 -3.30
CA SER A 41 3.55 -12.32 -3.24
C SER A 41 3.14 -12.68 -1.80
N ASP A 42 1.96 -13.29 -1.67
CA ASP A 42 1.49 -13.87 -0.40
C ASP A 42 2.40 -15.01 0.09
N GLU A 43 2.91 -15.83 -0.82
CA GLU A 43 3.83 -16.94 -0.50
C GLU A 43 5.13 -16.43 0.14
N GLN A 44 5.70 -15.33 -0.36
CA GLN A 44 6.88 -14.70 0.23
C GLN A 44 6.58 -14.16 1.64
N ALA A 45 5.39 -13.57 1.83
CA ALA A 45 4.95 -13.08 3.13
C ALA A 45 4.82 -14.23 4.15
N ASP A 46 4.18 -15.33 3.76
CA ASP A 46 3.99 -16.51 4.61
C ASP A 46 5.33 -17.16 4.98
N LYS A 47 6.25 -17.26 4.00
CA LYS A 47 7.60 -17.77 4.24
C LYS A 47 8.36 -16.92 5.25
N TRP A 48 8.32 -15.60 5.10
CA TRP A 48 8.98 -14.69 6.04
C TRP A 48 8.36 -14.78 7.43
N ALA A 49 7.03 -14.75 7.55
CA ALA A 49 6.34 -14.85 8.84
C ALA A 49 6.64 -16.18 9.56
N THR A 50 6.68 -17.28 8.81
CA THR A 50 7.03 -18.62 9.35
C THR A 50 8.45 -18.65 9.90
N GLU A 51 9.42 -18.13 9.13
CA GLU A 51 10.82 -18.09 9.56
C GLU A 51 11.01 -17.14 10.75
N HIS A 52 10.34 -15.98 10.73
CA HIS A 52 10.39 -15.01 11.81
C HIS A 52 9.84 -15.58 13.12
N HIS A 53 8.71 -16.28 13.04
CA HIS A 53 8.12 -16.99 14.17
C HIS A 53 9.04 -18.10 14.69
N ARG A 54 9.71 -18.83 13.80
CA ARG A 54 10.66 -19.89 14.16
C ARG A 54 11.83 -19.36 14.99
N VAL A 55 12.35 -18.18 14.64
CA VAL A 55 13.44 -17.52 15.38
C VAL A 55 12.93 -16.88 16.68
N SER A 56 11.73 -16.31 16.67
CA SER A 56 11.12 -15.64 17.82
C SER A 56 9.69 -16.14 18.06
N PRO A 57 9.48 -17.24 18.82
CA PRO A 57 8.16 -17.87 18.97
C PRO A 57 7.07 -17.01 19.64
N ARG A 58 7.43 -15.88 20.25
CA ARG A 58 6.47 -14.90 20.80
C ARG A 58 6.01 -13.86 19.76
N HIS A 59 6.57 -13.91 18.55
CA HIS A 59 6.14 -13.08 17.44
C HIS A 59 5.12 -13.87 16.62
N ASP A 60 3.84 -13.67 16.92
CA ASP A 60 2.70 -14.40 16.34
C ASP A 60 1.73 -13.49 15.57
N ARG A 61 1.99 -12.18 15.59
CA ARG A 61 1.15 -11.17 14.93
C ARG A 61 1.86 -10.63 13.70
N PHE A 62 1.46 -11.11 12.54
CA PHE A 62 1.98 -10.68 11.24
C PHE A 62 0.88 -10.01 10.42
N ARG A 63 1.26 -9.03 9.60
CA ARG A 63 0.34 -8.42 8.63
C ARG A 63 1.04 -8.09 7.32
N VAL A 64 0.32 -8.26 6.23
CA VAL A 64 0.72 -7.74 4.92
C VAL A 64 0.18 -6.33 4.79
N VAL A 65 1.06 -5.40 4.45
CA VAL A 65 0.71 -4.00 4.23
C VAL A 65 0.92 -3.67 2.76
N VAL A 66 -0.09 -3.02 2.17
CA VAL A 66 -0.04 -2.50 0.80
C VAL A 66 -0.24 -1.00 0.87
N GLN A 67 0.72 -0.25 0.36
CA GLN A 67 0.65 1.20 0.29
C GLN A 67 0.62 1.62 -1.17
N THR A 68 -0.47 2.26 -1.59
CA THR A 68 -0.61 2.91 -2.90
C THR A 68 -0.31 4.40 -2.80
N GLY A 69 0.00 5.04 -3.92
CA GLY A 69 0.13 6.51 -3.97
C GLY A 69 1.35 7.05 -3.23
N TRP A 70 2.41 6.25 -3.04
CA TRP A 70 3.68 6.84 -2.64
C TRP A 70 4.17 7.72 -3.78
N ARG A 71 4.51 8.96 -3.46
CA ARG A 71 5.21 9.82 -4.41
C ARG A 71 6.59 9.20 -4.64
N ILE A 72 6.86 8.79 -5.88
CA ILE A 72 8.24 8.66 -6.34
C ILE A 72 8.72 10.11 -6.46
N PRO A 73 9.65 10.59 -5.61
CA PRO A 73 10.24 11.90 -5.85
C PRO A 73 10.79 11.88 -7.28
N PRO A 74 10.59 12.94 -8.08
CA PRO A 74 11.20 13.00 -9.40
C PRO A 74 12.68 12.67 -9.21
N ALA A 75 13.21 11.74 -10.00
CA ALA A 75 14.64 11.48 -9.99
C ALA A 75 15.29 12.84 -10.23
N ASP A 76 16.03 13.35 -9.25
CA ASP A 76 16.89 14.48 -9.51
C ASP A 76 17.75 14.04 -10.68
N ASP A 77 17.64 14.73 -11.82
CA ASP A 77 18.59 14.62 -12.91
C ASP A 77 19.94 14.98 -12.28
N VAL A 78 20.66 13.96 -11.81
CA VAL A 78 22.04 14.06 -11.31
C VAL A 78 22.87 14.42 -12.53
N THR A 79 22.82 15.70 -12.88
CA THR A 79 23.77 16.36 -13.77
C THR A 79 25.04 16.45 -12.95
N THR A 80 25.80 15.36 -13.00
CA THR A 80 27.15 15.30 -12.42
C THR A 80 28.01 16.31 -13.21
N PRO A 81 28.65 17.30 -12.58
CA PRO A 81 29.62 18.16 -13.24
C PRO A 81 30.91 17.42 -13.62
#